data_AF-A0A9X2E606-F1
#
_entry.id   AF-A0A9X2E606-F1
#
_cell.length_a   1.000
_cell.length_b   1.000
_cell.length_c   1.000
_cell.angle_alpha   90.00
_cell.angle_beta   90.00
_cell.angle_gamma   90.00
#
_symmetry.space_group_name_H-M   'P 1'
#
loop_
_entity.id
_entity.type
_entity.pdbx_description
1 polymer ?
#
loop_
_entity_poly.entity_id
_entity_poly.type
_entity_poly.pdbx_seq_one_letter_code
_entity_poly.pdbx_strand_id
1 'polypeptide(L)'
;MAESHDIEQWVVETCRNLGLAVTGPDSDFFALGGTSLSATRLIAQVEERFGEDALPPEELYERSTMREIAAAVAAHARSAQAG
;
A
#
# COMPACT_ATOMS: atom_id res chain seq x y z
N MET A 1 7.00 -14.83 6.79
CA MET A 1 7.81 -13.71 6.23
C MET A 1 7.63 -13.54 4.71
N ALA A 2 7.29 -14.60 3.95
CA ALA A 2 7.09 -14.51 2.49
C ALA A 2 5.90 -13.63 2.06
N GLU A 3 4.77 -13.67 2.78
CA GLU A 3 3.58 -12.84 2.44
C GLU A 3 3.85 -11.34 2.46
N SER A 4 4.59 -10.85 3.46
CA SER A 4 4.89 -9.41 3.57
C SER A 4 5.78 -8.91 2.43
N HIS A 5 6.66 -9.76 1.89
CA HIS A 5 7.49 -9.40 0.73
C HIS A 5 6.68 -9.41 -0.56
N ASP A 6 5.72 -10.33 -0.72
CA ASP A 6 4.82 -10.35 -1.89
C ASP A 6 3.93 -9.10 -1.93
N ILE A 7 3.35 -8.72 -0.78
CA ILE A 7 2.55 -7.49 -0.64
C ILE A 7 3.42 -6.26 -0.89
N GLU A 8 4.64 -6.21 -0.36
CA GLU A 8 5.58 -5.10 -0.59
C GLU A 8 5.90 -4.92 -2.08
N GLN A 9 6.23 -6.01 -2.79
CA GLN A 9 6.47 -5.96 -4.23
C GLN A 9 5.21 -5.52 -4.99
N TRP A 10 4.04 -6.02 -4.61
CA TRP A 10 2.78 -5.62 -5.23
C TRP A 10 2.47 -4.14 -5.02
N VAL A 11 2.72 -3.59 -3.83
CA VAL A 11 2.53 -2.15 -3.52
C VAL A 11 3.49 -1.31 -4.38
N VAL A 12 4.77 -1.70 -4.46
CA VAL A 12 5.78 -1.02 -5.28
C VAL A 12 5.34 -0.98 -6.75
N GLU A 13 4.90 -2.12 -7.29
CA GLU A 13 4.48 -2.23 -8.69
C GLU A 13 3.20 -1.44 -8.98
N THR A 14 2.23 -1.49 -8.05
CA THR A 14 0.99 -0.71 -8.13
C THR A 14 1.28 0.79 -8.14
N CYS A 15 2.15 1.26 -7.25
CA CYS A 15 2.57 2.66 -7.22
C CYS A 15 3.29 3.09 -8.50
N ARG A 16 4.12 2.22 -9.10
CA ARG A 16 4.73 2.49 -10.41
C ARG A 16 3.69 2.63 -11.51
N ASN A 17 2.67 1.77 -11.52
CA ASN A 17 1.57 1.83 -12.49
C ASN A 17 0.73 3.10 -12.32
N LEU A 18 0.67 3.66 -11.12
CA LEU A 18 0.06 4.96 -10.83
C LEU A 18 0.91 6.15 -11.28
N GLY A 19 2.11 5.91 -11.84
CA GLY A 19 3.01 6.93 -12.36
C GLY A 19 4.06 7.44 -11.37
N LEU A 20 4.24 6.77 -10.23
CA LEU A 20 5.26 7.14 -9.23
C LEU A 20 6.61 6.52 -9.54
N ALA A 21 7.68 7.29 -9.39
CA ALA A 21 9.05 6.85 -9.64
C ALA A 21 9.62 6.04 -8.45
N VAL A 22 8.96 4.94 -8.09
CA VAL A 22 9.34 4.10 -6.94
C VAL A 22 10.65 3.37 -7.20
N THR A 23 11.68 3.68 -6.40
CA THR A 23 13.01 3.08 -6.51
C THR A 23 13.15 1.82 -5.65
N GLY A 24 12.35 1.68 -4.58
CA GLY A 24 12.37 0.51 -3.71
C GLY A 24 11.37 0.58 -2.56
N PRO A 25 11.44 -0.35 -1.59
CA PRO A 25 10.51 -0.42 -0.47
C PRO A 25 10.62 0.75 0.52
N ASP A 26 11.78 1.40 0.58
CA ASP A 26 12.02 2.58 1.43
C ASP A 26 11.68 3.90 0.69
N SER A 27 11.08 3.81 -0.49
CA SER A 27 10.53 4.98 -1.19
C SER A 27 9.27 5.49 -0.51
N ASP A 28 9.17 6.81 -0.38
CA ASP A 28 8.00 7.48 0.19
C ASP A 28 7.00 7.89 -0.89
N PHE A 29 5.74 7.52 -0.71
CA PHE A 29 4.66 7.77 -1.66
C PHE A 29 4.46 9.26 -1.96
N PHE A 30 4.43 10.11 -0.93
CA PHE A 30 4.21 11.55 -1.10
C PHE A 30 5.48 12.26 -1.59
N ALA A 31 6.67 11.84 -1.14
CA ALA A 31 7.94 12.39 -1.63
C ALA A 31 8.15 12.14 -3.13
N LEU A 32 7.58 11.06 -3.67
CA LEU A 32 7.62 10.73 -5.09
C LEU A 32 6.54 11.44 -5.94
N GLY A 33 5.76 12.34 -5.35
CA GLY A 33 4.67 13.05 -6.03
C GLY A 33 3.32 12.34 -5.95
N GLY A 34 3.15 11.42 -4.99
CA GLY A 34 1.86 10.84 -4.64
C GLY A 34 0.83 11.91 -4.33
N THR A 35 -0.31 11.86 -5.01
CA THR A 35 -1.42 12.79 -4.80
C THR A 35 -2.60 12.06 -4.15
N SER A 36 -3.58 12.82 -3.67
CA SER A 36 -4.83 12.25 -3.16
C SER A 36 -5.51 11.32 -4.17
N LEU A 37 -5.43 11.62 -5.47
CA LEU A 37 -5.98 10.75 -6.52
C LEU A 37 -5.23 9.42 -6.62
N SER A 38 -3.90 9.45 -6.59
CA SER A 38 -3.08 8.24 -6.60
C SER A 38 -3.31 7.43 -5.31
N ALA A 39 -3.47 8.10 -4.17
CA ALA A 39 -3.77 7.48 -2.87
C ALA A 39 -5.11 6.75 -2.91
N THR A 40 -6.18 7.41 -3.36
CA THR A 40 -7.51 6.79 -3.52
C THR A 40 -7.45 5.59 -4.47
N ARG A 41 -6.69 5.68 -5.58
CA ARG A 41 -6.53 4.55 -6.51
C ARG A 41 -5.72 3.39 -5.92
N LEU A 42 -4.72 3.68 -5.09
CA LEU A 42 -3.95 2.65 -4.39
C LEU A 42 -4.86 1.93 -3.39
N ILE A 43 -5.60 2.68 -2.56
CA ILE A 43 -6.55 2.15 -1.58
C ILE A 43 -7.58 1.25 -2.28
N ALA A 44 -8.22 1.72 -3.34
CA ALA A 44 -9.20 0.91 -4.08
C ALA A 44 -8.61 -0.41 -4.60
N GLN A 45 -7.40 -0.40 -5.18
CA GLN A 45 -6.77 -1.63 -5.67
C GLN A 45 -6.34 -2.56 -4.53
N VAL A 46 -5.95 -2.00 -3.38
CA VAL A 46 -5.66 -2.78 -2.19
C VAL A 46 -6.93 -3.47 -1.71
N GLU A 47 -8.04 -2.74 -1.62
CA GLU A 47 -9.31 -3.28 -1.15
C GLU A 47 -9.83 -4.39 -2.07
N GLU A 48 -9.71 -4.20 -3.39
CA GLU A 48 -10.08 -5.23 -4.37
C GLU A 48 -9.25 -6.52 -4.26
N ARG A 49 -7.98 -6.42 -3.83
CA ARG A 49 -7.07 -7.58 -3.76
C ARG A 49 -7.02 -8.25 -2.39
N PHE A 50 -7.05 -7.47 -1.32
CA PHE A 50 -6.77 -7.92 0.03
C PHE A 50 -7.98 -7.85 0.97
N GLY A 51 -9.09 -7.25 0.52
CA GLY A 51 -10.33 -7.09 1.28
C GLY A 51 -10.61 -5.63 1.65
N GLU A 52 -11.87 -5.31 1.90
CA GLU A 52 -12.29 -3.97 2.33
C GLU A 52 -11.54 -3.55 3.61
N ASP A 53 -11.24 -2.25 3.71
CA ASP A 53 -10.48 -1.65 4.82
C ASP A 53 -9.02 -2.16 4.97
N ALA A 54 -8.47 -2.88 3.98
CA ALA A 54 -7.10 -3.38 4.05
C ALA A 54 -6.03 -2.26 4.07
N LEU A 55 -6.34 -1.05 3.60
CA LEU A 55 -5.45 0.12 3.76
C LEU A 55 -6.26 1.37 4.09
N PRO A 56 -6.39 1.71 5.38
CA PRO A 56 -7.07 2.93 5.77
C PRO A 56 -6.26 4.17 5.35
N PRO A 57 -6.92 5.26 4.90
CA PRO A 57 -6.24 6.45 4.42
C PRO A 57 -5.39 7.13 5.51
N GLU A 58 -5.84 7.07 6.77
CA GLU A 58 -5.07 7.54 7.94
C GLU A 58 -3.69 6.88 8.03
N GLU A 59 -3.61 5.56 7.88
CA GLU A 59 -2.32 4.87 7.87
C GLU A 59 -1.48 5.25 6.66
N LEU A 60 -2.07 5.42 5.47
CA LEU A 60 -1.31 5.89 4.32
C LEU A 60 -0.66 7.27 4.56
N TYR A 61 -1.36 8.18 5.25
CA TYR A 61 -0.82 9.50 5.61
C TYR A 61 0.24 9.42 6.71
N GLU A 62 0.09 8.56 7.70
CA GLU A 62 1.06 8.39 8.79
C GLU A 62 2.29 7.57 8.38
N ARG A 63 2.11 6.62 7.46
CA ARG A 63 3.05 5.56 7.08
C ARG A 63 3.19 5.52 5.56
N SER A 64 3.85 6.54 5.01
CA SER A 64 3.84 6.77 3.56
C SER A 64 4.91 6.00 2.78
N THR A 65 5.77 5.21 3.45
CA THR A 65 6.77 4.39 2.76
C THR A 65 6.18 3.09 2.24
N MET A 66 6.64 2.59 1.09
CA MET A 66 6.08 1.37 0.48
C MET A 66 6.13 0.16 1.43
N ARG A 67 7.23 0.04 2.20
CA ARG A 67 7.40 -0.97 3.25
C ARG A 67 6.32 -0.87 4.31
N GLU A 68 6.02 0.33 4.79
CA GLU A 68 5.04 0.52 5.85
C GLU A 68 3.60 0.38 5.33
N ILE A 69 3.31 0.89 4.12
CA ILE A 69 2.04 0.64 3.44
C ILE A 69 1.80 -0.87 3.31
N ALA A 70 2.79 -1.63 2.85
CA ALA A 70 2.68 -3.08 2.73
C ALA A 70 2.49 -3.77 4.08
N ALA A 71 3.12 -3.26 5.14
CA ALA A 71 2.94 -3.77 6.50
C ALA A 71 1.52 -3.51 7.02
N ALA A 72 0.96 -2.32 6.77
CA ALA A 72 -0.43 -1.97 7.08
C ALA A 72 -1.41 -2.91 6.36
N VAL A 73 -1.22 -3.09 5.04
CA VAL A 73 -2.02 -4.03 4.24
C VAL A 73 -1.97 -5.44 4.80
N ALA A 74 -0.77 -5.95 5.11
CA ALA A 74 -0.62 -7.28 5.68
C ALA A 74 -1.26 -7.42 7.08
N ALA A 75 -1.31 -6.34 7.85
CA ALA A 75 -1.94 -6.33 9.17
C ALA A 75 -3.46 -6.41 9.05
N HIS A 76 -4.07 -5.53 8.24
CA HIS A 76 -5.53 -5.45 8.08
C HIS A 76 -6.11 -6.61 7.27
N ALA A 77 -5.40 -7.09 6.26
CA ALA A 77 -5.79 -8.29 5.51
C ALA A 77 -5.86 -9.53 6.41
N ARG A 78 -5.05 -9.61 7.47
CA ARG A 78 -5.14 -10.71 8.45
C ARG A 78 -6.33 -10.57 9.39
N SER A 79 -6.68 -9.36 9.82
CA SER A 79 -7.86 -9.15 10.68
C SER A 79 -9.17 -9.41 9.93
N ALA A 80 -9.26 -9.09 8.64
CA ALA A 80 -10.44 -9.38 7.82
C ALA A 80 -10.70 -10.89 7.66
N GLN A 81 -9.64 -11.71 7.67
CA GLN A 81 -9.74 -13.17 7.54
C GLN A 81 -10.10 -13.89 8.85
N ALA A 82 -10.02 -13.20 9.98
CA ALA A 82 -10.27 -13.76 11.31
C ALA A 82 -11.73 -13.56 11.79
N GLY A 83 -12.59 -12.93 10.98
CA GLY A 83 -14.00 -12.62 11.26
C GLY A 83 -14.99 -13.61 10.68
#